data_AF-A0A6P9BDM2-F1
#
_entry.id   AF-A0A6P9BDM2-F1
#
_cell.length_a   1.000
_cell.length_b   1.000
_cell.length_c   1.000
_cell.angle_alpha   90.00
_cell.angle_beta   90.00
_cell.angle_gamma   90.00
#
_symmetry.space_group_name_H-M   'P 1'
#
loop_
_entity.id
_entity.type
_entity.pdbx_description
1 polymer ?
#
loop_
_entity_poly.entity_id
_entity_poly.type
_entity_poly.pdbx_seq_one_letter_code
_entity_poly.pdbx_strand_id
1 'polypeptide(L)'
;MWMLCVWWVLLGTLGAGSAQLSFAKVPYLEINNCNGPKIILPCVVTNLKDNSSMAMFVSWQFQGNQFFSYDGVNDNITKNNSFNTANFLNRSMIPYGIVSLSVSTKQARLGNYTCEVTEGNREGKTRVELRESSVPWFKPVERFSIISIIILIVILYWCQFIIVAKKFDMTFEKKIGLSVTGLLISIFAVIGTIFYVQGGYTALVKTGIGLIVVPAIIVVPLLYFLFTSVFEKQPLFAVILLALKALGYVIAVAGFALCVTECLPKYGAVLIAGLAIISAVAAIGLIYIIIIGSNLKDHQPPRKAVEESLNDAKGVMLE
;
A
#
# COMPACT_ATOMS: atom_id res chain seq x y z
N MET A 1 9.96 81.15 14.17
CA MET A 1 10.34 80.83 12.78
C MET A 1 11.16 79.54 12.64
N TRP A 2 11.70 78.94 13.71
CA TRP A 2 12.50 77.70 13.64
C TRP A 2 11.71 76.40 13.88
N MET A 3 10.50 76.46 14.45
CA MET A 3 9.67 75.27 14.72
C MET A 3 8.90 74.73 13.52
N LEU A 4 8.76 75.50 12.43
CA LEU A 4 8.03 75.06 11.23
C LEU A 4 8.92 74.28 10.24
N CYS A 5 10.24 74.50 10.26
CA CYS A 5 11.17 73.75 9.40
C CYS A 5 11.34 72.29 9.85
N VAL A 6 11.26 72.02 11.16
CA VAL A 6 11.42 70.66 11.71
C VAL A 6 10.24 69.75 11.34
N TRP A 7 9.03 70.33 11.22
CA TRP A 7 7.83 69.55 10.87
C TRP A 7 7.79 69.14 9.39
N TRP A 8 8.34 69.95 8.48
CA TRP A 8 8.48 69.58 7.07
C TRP A 8 9.57 68.53 6.82
N VAL A 9 10.65 68.54 7.60
CA VAL A 9 11.69 67.49 7.52
C VAL A 9 11.17 66.15 8.04
N LEU A 10 10.32 66.14 9.07
CA LEU A 10 9.68 64.92 9.58
C LEU A 10 8.53 64.40 8.70
N LEU A 11 7.84 65.26 7.94
CA LEU A 11 6.83 64.83 6.96
C LEU A 11 7.44 64.30 5.65
N GLY A 12 8.66 64.70 5.29
CA GLY A 12 9.36 64.24 4.09
C GLY A 12 9.85 62.78 4.16
N THR A 13 9.93 62.18 5.35
CA THR A 13 10.41 60.81 5.53
C THR A 13 9.31 59.75 5.59
N LEU A 14 8.04 60.14 5.53
CA LEU A 14 6.89 59.21 5.59
C LEU A 14 6.46 58.65 4.22
N GLY A 15 7.14 59.04 3.13
CA GLY A 15 6.89 58.58 1.77
C GLY A 15 7.79 57.42 1.31
N ALA A 16 8.52 56.76 2.21
CA ALA A 16 9.32 55.58 1.85
C ALA A 16 8.38 54.38 1.60
N GLY A 17 8.02 54.18 0.33
CA GLY A 17 7.31 52.99 -0.12
C GLY A 17 8.03 51.73 0.36
N SER A 18 7.27 50.76 0.88
CA SER A 18 7.81 49.50 1.40
C SER A 18 8.76 48.84 0.38
N ALA A 19 10.04 48.75 0.75
CA ALA A 19 11.06 48.05 -0.03
C ALA A 19 10.90 46.52 0.03
N GLN A 20 9.82 46.02 0.63
CA GLN A 20 9.63 44.59 0.86
C GLN A 20 8.72 43.94 -0.19
N LEU A 21 9.16 42.80 -0.73
CA LEU A 21 8.33 41.93 -1.54
C LEU A 21 7.45 41.03 -0.65
N SER A 22 6.21 40.87 -1.08
CA SER A 22 5.17 40.06 -0.46
C SER A 22 4.98 38.78 -1.26
N PHE A 23 4.77 37.67 -0.57
CA PHE A 23 4.67 36.35 -1.16
C PHE A 23 3.32 35.71 -0.84
N ALA A 24 2.84 34.86 -1.74
CA ALA A 24 1.78 33.91 -1.42
C ALA A 24 2.29 32.96 -0.31
N LYS A 25 1.52 32.85 0.77
CA LYS A 25 1.90 32.04 1.93
C LYS A 25 1.55 30.57 1.68
N VAL A 26 2.59 29.74 1.55
CA VAL A 26 2.47 28.27 1.54
C VAL A 26 3.39 27.73 2.64
N PRO A 27 2.88 27.41 3.83
CA PRO A 27 3.74 27.11 4.98
C PRO A 27 4.44 25.75 4.87
N TYR A 28 3.80 24.75 4.26
CA TYR A 28 4.35 23.41 4.10
C TYR A 28 3.86 22.74 2.81
N LEU A 29 4.62 21.75 2.37
CA LEU A 29 4.29 20.83 1.30
C LEU A 29 4.41 19.41 1.83
N GLU A 30 3.42 18.60 1.49
CA GLU A 30 3.43 17.18 1.79
C GLU A 30 3.93 16.39 0.59
N ILE A 31 4.98 15.59 0.81
CA ILE A 31 5.47 14.59 -0.13
C ILE A 31 5.10 13.19 0.39
N ASN A 32 4.61 12.33 -0.49
CA ASN A 32 4.47 10.91 -0.20
C ASN A 32 5.13 10.09 -1.33
N ASN A 33 5.21 8.78 -1.13
CA ASN A 33 5.75 7.83 -2.12
C ASN A 33 4.97 7.76 -3.44
N CYS A 34 3.87 8.49 -3.53
CA CYS A 34 2.99 8.54 -4.68
C CYS A 34 3.08 9.83 -5.47
N ASN A 35 3.84 10.82 -4.97
CA ASN A 35 4.12 12.01 -5.75
C ASN A 35 4.78 11.57 -7.06
N GLY A 36 4.40 12.23 -8.16
CA GLY A 36 4.99 11.99 -9.47
C GLY A 36 6.50 12.23 -9.48
N PRO A 37 7.21 12.01 -10.59
CA PRO A 37 8.68 12.10 -10.64
C PRO A 37 9.26 13.49 -10.28
N LYS A 38 8.41 14.51 -10.17
CA LYS A 38 8.76 15.90 -9.88
C LYS A 38 7.85 16.46 -8.78
N ILE A 39 8.42 17.31 -7.94
CA ILE A 39 7.74 18.13 -6.92
C ILE A 39 7.86 19.58 -7.34
N ILE A 40 6.82 20.34 -7.02
CA ILE A 40 6.78 21.78 -7.25
C ILE A 40 7.02 22.48 -5.91
N LEU A 41 8.09 23.26 -5.81
CA LEU A 41 8.34 24.20 -4.72
C LEU A 41 7.72 25.55 -5.11
N PRO A 42 6.59 25.96 -4.50
CA PRO A 42 5.89 27.16 -4.89
C PRO A 42 6.61 28.39 -4.37
N CYS A 43 6.75 29.38 -5.24
CA CYS A 43 7.17 30.73 -4.84
C CYS A 43 6.52 31.73 -5.78
N VAL A 44 5.62 32.55 -5.22
CA VAL A 44 4.81 33.52 -5.96
C VAL A 44 4.89 34.85 -5.25
N VAL A 45 5.43 35.86 -5.93
CA VAL A 45 5.50 37.24 -5.47
C VAL A 45 4.21 37.96 -5.88
N THR A 46 3.57 38.68 -4.96
CA THR A 46 2.23 39.26 -5.18
C THR A 46 2.24 40.77 -5.43
N ASN A 47 3.36 41.45 -5.19
CA ASN A 47 3.46 42.92 -5.26
C ASN A 47 4.68 43.40 -6.07
N LEU A 48 4.90 42.78 -7.23
CA LEU A 48 5.90 43.25 -8.20
C LEU A 48 5.55 44.63 -8.76
N LYS A 49 6.58 45.37 -9.16
CA LYS A 49 6.45 46.73 -9.68
C LYS A 49 7.06 46.87 -11.08
N ASP A 50 8.19 46.24 -11.35
CA ASP A 50 8.90 46.37 -12.62
C ASP A 50 8.41 45.36 -13.65
N ASN A 51 7.83 44.23 -13.20
CA ASN A 51 7.27 43.17 -14.05
C ASN A 51 8.22 42.74 -15.19
N SER A 52 9.52 42.72 -14.90
CA SER A 52 10.58 42.44 -15.87
C SER A 52 11.52 41.39 -15.30
N SER A 53 11.79 40.34 -16.08
CA SER A 53 12.73 39.30 -15.67
C SER A 53 14.16 39.81 -15.55
N MET A 54 14.54 40.88 -16.24
CA MET A 54 15.90 41.45 -16.20
C MET A 54 16.21 42.16 -14.89
N ALA A 55 15.19 42.62 -14.17
CA ALA A 55 15.33 43.27 -12.87
C ALA A 55 15.28 42.28 -11.70
N MET A 56 15.21 40.98 -11.98
CA MET A 56 14.98 39.95 -10.98
C MET A 56 16.21 39.11 -10.68
N PHE A 57 16.44 38.88 -9.40
CA PHE A 57 17.32 37.85 -8.90
C PHE A 57 16.51 36.88 -8.04
N VAL A 58 16.68 35.58 -8.26
CA VAL A 58 15.99 34.53 -7.51
C VAL A 58 17.02 33.61 -6.89
N SER A 59 16.92 33.36 -5.59
CA SER A 59 17.74 32.40 -4.87
C SER A 59 16.86 31.41 -4.12
N TRP A 60 17.18 30.13 -4.28
CA TRP A 60 16.56 29.05 -3.55
C TRP A 60 17.59 28.36 -2.66
N GLN A 61 17.22 28.24 -1.38
CA GLN A 61 18.08 27.71 -0.33
C GLN A 61 17.42 26.52 0.35
N PHE A 62 18.21 25.50 0.65
CA PHE A 62 17.81 24.34 1.44
C PHE A 62 18.58 24.38 2.76
N GLN A 63 17.86 24.46 3.88
CA GLN A 63 18.46 24.61 5.21
C GLN A 63 19.49 25.77 5.29
N GLY A 64 19.23 26.86 4.57
CA GLY A 64 20.11 28.04 4.51
C GLY A 64 21.24 27.99 3.47
N ASN A 65 21.43 26.86 2.79
CA ASN A 65 22.45 26.75 1.73
C ASN A 65 21.81 26.93 0.36
N GLN A 66 22.31 27.89 -0.43
CA GLN A 66 21.85 28.12 -1.80
C GLN A 66 22.13 26.89 -2.68
N PHE A 67 21.10 26.39 -3.34
CA PHE A 67 21.23 25.27 -4.28
C PHE A 67 20.79 25.61 -5.70
N PHE A 68 20.06 26.72 -5.88
CA PHE A 68 19.63 27.21 -7.17
C PHE A 68 19.62 28.74 -7.12
N SER A 69 20.16 29.39 -8.16
CA SER A 69 19.96 30.82 -8.36
C SER A 69 19.73 31.14 -9.83
N TYR A 70 19.06 32.26 -10.04
CA TYR A 70 18.82 32.83 -11.35
C TYR A 70 19.12 34.33 -11.31
N ASP A 71 19.97 34.75 -12.23
CA ASP A 71 20.30 36.15 -12.48
C ASP A 71 19.62 36.59 -13.77
N GLY A 72 18.62 37.46 -13.63
CA GLY A 72 17.84 38.00 -14.73
C GLY A 72 18.62 38.89 -15.69
N VAL A 73 19.69 39.54 -15.24
CA VAL A 73 20.51 40.42 -16.08
C VAL A 73 21.31 39.61 -17.09
N ASN A 74 21.92 38.53 -16.62
CA ASN A 74 22.75 37.64 -17.43
C ASN A 74 21.98 36.46 -18.02
N ASP A 75 20.67 36.36 -17.73
CA ASP A 75 19.81 35.20 -18.02
C ASP A 75 20.44 33.85 -17.60
N ASN A 76 21.21 33.85 -16.52
CA ASN A 76 22.04 32.73 -16.11
C ASN A 76 21.42 31.98 -14.93
N ILE A 77 21.42 30.64 -15.00
CA ILE A 77 20.94 29.76 -13.94
C ILE A 77 22.13 28.99 -13.37
N THR A 78 22.37 29.12 -12.07
CA THR A 78 23.35 28.32 -11.36
C THR A 78 22.67 27.29 -10.48
N LYS A 79 23.23 26.07 -10.43
CA LYS A 79 22.66 24.96 -9.68
C LYS A 79 23.75 24.15 -9.00
N ASN A 80 23.43 23.65 -7.82
CA ASN A 80 24.27 22.68 -7.12
C ASN A 80 24.10 21.28 -7.72
N ASN A 81 25.17 20.48 -7.77
CA ASN A 81 25.14 19.08 -8.20
C ASN A 81 24.08 18.24 -7.45
N SER A 82 23.82 18.55 -6.18
CA SER A 82 22.81 17.84 -5.37
C SER A 82 21.36 18.08 -5.85
N PHE A 83 21.13 19.15 -6.62
CA PHE A 83 19.82 19.58 -7.11
C PHE A 83 19.85 19.90 -8.62
N ASN A 84 20.65 19.16 -9.41
CA ASN A 84 20.84 19.45 -10.83
C ASN A 84 19.55 19.35 -11.67
N THR A 85 18.53 18.63 -11.19
CA THR A 85 17.22 18.52 -11.86
C THR A 85 16.31 19.72 -11.63
N ALA A 86 16.67 20.61 -10.69
CA ALA A 86 15.87 21.79 -10.37
C ALA A 86 15.78 22.73 -11.58
N ASN A 87 14.56 23.06 -12.00
CA ASN A 87 14.29 23.99 -13.09
C ASN A 87 13.03 24.80 -12.76
N PHE A 88 12.92 26.02 -13.27
CA PHE A 88 11.67 26.75 -13.19
C PHE A 88 10.51 25.95 -13.78
N LEU A 89 9.34 26.03 -13.15
CA LEU A 89 8.12 25.42 -13.66
C LEU A 89 7.77 26.02 -15.04
N ASN A 90 7.86 27.35 -15.15
CA ASN A 90 7.74 28.06 -16.41
C ASN A 90 8.57 29.35 -16.38
N ARG A 91 9.57 29.45 -17.27
CA ARG A 91 10.46 30.63 -17.35
C ARG A 91 9.74 31.90 -17.81
N SER A 92 8.69 31.77 -18.63
CA SER A 92 7.91 32.92 -19.11
C SER A 92 7.07 33.58 -18.00
N MET A 93 6.94 32.93 -16.85
CA MET A 93 6.13 33.43 -15.73
C MET A 93 6.95 34.24 -14.71
N ILE A 94 8.27 34.33 -14.88
CA ILE A 94 9.17 35.11 -14.03
C ILE A 94 8.76 36.60 -13.97
N PRO A 95 8.48 37.29 -15.11
CA PRO A 95 8.01 38.68 -15.10
C PRO A 95 6.69 38.90 -14.33
N TYR A 96 5.92 37.83 -14.10
CA TYR A 96 4.66 37.85 -13.35
C TYR A 96 4.84 37.42 -11.88
N GLY A 97 6.08 37.21 -11.42
CA GLY A 97 6.40 36.89 -10.03
C GLY A 97 6.26 35.42 -9.66
N ILE A 98 6.03 34.54 -10.63
CA ILE A 98 5.94 33.10 -10.39
C ILE A 98 7.31 32.48 -10.66
N VAL A 99 8.05 32.22 -9.57
CA VAL A 99 9.41 31.69 -9.60
C VAL A 99 9.50 30.31 -8.95
N SER A 100 8.40 29.56 -9.04
CA SER A 100 8.26 28.18 -8.55
C SER A 100 9.23 27.23 -9.26
N LEU A 101 9.84 26.32 -8.51
CA LEU A 101 10.76 25.30 -9.04
C LEU A 101 10.09 23.94 -9.16
N SER A 102 10.42 23.23 -10.23
CA SER A 102 10.22 21.80 -10.38
C SER A 102 11.54 21.07 -10.06
N VAL A 103 11.49 20.14 -9.10
CA VAL A 103 12.65 19.36 -8.63
C VAL A 103 12.30 17.88 -8.67
N SER A 104 13.23 16.99 -9.02
CA SER A 104 12.95 15.55 -8.96
C SER A 104 12.69 15.08 -7.53
N THR A 105 11.69 14.21 -7.34
CA THR A 105 11.40 13.56 -6.04
C THR A 105 12.63 12.87 -5.45
N LYS A 106 13.53 12.34 -6.27
CA LYS A 106 14.77 11.67 -5.83
C LYS A 106 15.80 12.64 -5.22
N GLN A 107 15.74 13.91 -5.58
CA GLN A 107 16.66 14.95 -5.09
C GLN A 107 16.03 15.84 -4.02
N ALA A 108 14.70 15.91 -3.97
CA ALA A 108 13.97 16.64 -2.95
C ALA A 108 14.19 15.98 -1.58
N ARG A 109 14.85 16.71 -0.67
CA ARG A 109 15.10 16.29 0.71
C ARG A 109 14.05 16.89 1.64
N LEU A 110 13.67 16.17 2.69
CA LEU A 110 12.78 16.70 3.73
C LEU A 110 13.45 17.85 4.48
N GLY A 111 12.67 18.88 4.81
CA GLY A 111 13.14 20.04 5.56
C GLY A 111 12.77 21.39 4.93
N ASN A 112 13.46 22.44 5.36
CA ASN A 112 13.08 23.81 5.06
C ASN A 112 13.70 24.31 3.75
N TYR A 113 12.84 24.73 2.84
CA TYR A 113 13.20 25.45 1.62
C TYR A 113 12.87 26.93 1.80
N THR A 114 13.80 27.79 1.43
CA THR A 114 13.61 29.24 1.42
C THR A 114 13.74 29.74 0.00
N CYS A 115 12.73 30.47 -0.46
CA CYS A 115 12.78 31.23 -1.71
C CYS A 115 13.03 32.69 -1.36
N GLU A 116 14.05 33.27 -1.96
CA GLU A 116 14.42 34.68 -1.84
C GLU A 116 14.37 35.30 -3.23
N VAL A 117 13.69 36.44 -3.33
CA VAL A 117 13.53 37.17 -4.59
C VAL A 117 13.90 38.62 -4.35
N THR A 118 14.64 39.17 -5.31
CA THR A 118 14.99 40.58 -5.37
C THR A 118 14.47 41.14 -6.70
N GLU A 119 13.79 42.29 -6.64
CA GLU A 119 13.35 43.09 -7.78
C GLU A 119 13.98 44.48 -7.63
N GLY A 120 15.05 44.76 -8.36
CA GLY A 120 15.83 45.99 -8.18
C GLY A 120 16.35 46.15 -6.75
N ASN A 121 15.82 47.13 -6.01
CA ASN A 121 16.17 47.38 -4.60
C ASN A 121 15.20 46.75 -3.60
N ARG A 122 14.21 45.97 -4.07
CA ARG A 122 13.17 45.38 -3.23
C ARG A 122 13.46 43.91 -3.02
N GLU A 123 13.40 43.47 -1.77
CA GLU A 123 13.74 42.09 -1.40
C GLU A 123 12.61 41.46 -0.60
N GLY A 124 12.52 40.15 -0.69
CA GLY A 124 11.78 39.39 0.30
C GLY A 124 12.00 37.90 0.16
N LYS A 125 11.56 37.18 1.19
CA LYS A 125 11.74 35.74 1.28
C LYS A 125 10.51 35.06 1.85
N THR A 126 10.26 33.85 1.37
CA THR A 126 9.24 32.95 1.89
C THR A 126 9.85 31.59 2.21
N ARG A 127 9.27 30.89 3.17
CA ARG A 127 9.72 29.57 3.63
C ARG A 127 8.63 28.56 3.41
N VAL A 128 9.03 27.40 2.91
CA VAL A 128 8.17 26.24 2.66
C VAL A 128 8.85 25.03 3.27
N GLU A 129 8.18 24.35 4.19
CA GLU A 129 8.69 23.10 4.77
C GLU A 129 8.20 21.89 3.98
N LEU A 130 9.11 21.07 3.47
CA LEU A 130 8.77 19.80 2.84
C LEU A 130 8.71 18.70 3.90
N ARG A 131 7.52 18.17 4.15
CA ARG A 131 7.22 17.12 5.13
C ARG A 131 6.77 15.85 4.45
N GLU A 132 7.08 14.71 5.06
CA GLU A 132 6.55 13.43 4.61
C GLU A 132 5.11 13.25 5.09
N SER A 133 4.23 12.85 4.19
CA SER A 133 2.83 12.54 4.48
C SER A 133 2.61 11.03 4.42
N SER A 134 2.19 10.46 5.54
CA SER A 134 1.84 9.05 5.65
C SER A 134 0.40 8.83 5.15
N VAL A 135 0.19 8.93 3.84
CA VAL A 135 -1.11 8.57 3.26
C VAL A 135 -1.22 7.05 3.23
N PRO A 136 -2.26 6.45 3.86
CA PRO A 136 -2.44 5.00 3.80
C PRO A 136 -2.79 4.58 2.36
N TRP A 137 -2.17 3.47 1.91
CA TRP A 137 -2.37 2.95 0.56
C TRP A 137 -3.81 2.49 0.33
N PHE A 138 -4.36 1.72 1.28
CA PHE A 138 -5.77 1.32 1.29
C PHE A 138 -6.53 2.11 2.34
N LYS A 139 -7.83 2.30 2.13
CA LYS A 139 -8.68 2.86 3.20
C LYS A 139 -8.62 1.94 4.43
N PRO A 140 -8.75 2.48 5.65
CA PRO A 140 -8.71 1.67 6.86
C PRO A 140 -9.67 0.48 6.83
N VAL A 141 -10.90 0.70 6.37
CA VAL A 141 -11.92 -0.36 6.24
C VAL A 141 -11.47 -1.47 5.29
N GLU A 142 -11.01 -1.12 4.10
CA GLU A 142 -10.50 -2.08 3.10
C GLU A 142 -9.33 -2.90 3.65
N ARG A 143 -8.42 -2.23 4.36
CA ARG A 143 -7.26 -2.86 4.99
C ARG A 143 -7.66 -3.89 6.05
N PHE A 144 -8.59 -3.55 6.94
CA PHE A 144 -9.10 -4.50 7.93
C PHE A 144 -9.85 -5.66 7.26
N SER A 145 -10.61 -5.41 6.19
CA SER A 145 -11.27 -6.46 5.42
C SER A 145 -10.29 -7.45 4.83
N ILE A 146 -9.21 -6.99 4.19
CA ILE A 146 -8.18 -7.88 3.63
C ILE A 146 -7.57 -8.75 4.72
N ILE A 147 -7.10 -8.15 5.82
CA ILE A 147 -6.48 -8.89 6.94
C ILE A 147 -7.45 -9.94 7.50
N SER A 148 -8.70 -9.54 7.75
CA SER A 148 -9.72 -10.45 8.28
C SER A 148 -10.01 -11.63 7.36
N ILE A 149 -10.15 -11.38 6.04
CA ILE A 149 -10.41 -12.44 5.06
C ILE A 149 -9.24 -13.43 4.97
N ILE A 150 -7.99 -12.95 5.03
CA ILE A 150 -6.82 -13.84 4.99
C ILE A 150 -6.75 -14.75 6.22
N ILE A 151 -6.98 -14.19 7.41
CA ILE A 151 -7.07 -14.97 8.65
C ILE A 151 -8.18 -16.02 8.52
N LEU A 152 -9.34 -15.64 7.98
CA LEU A 152 -10.46 -16.55 7.77
C LEU A 152 -10.12 -17.68 6.80
N ILE A 153 -9.45 -17.41 5.68
CA ILE A 153 -9.00 -18.44 4.72
C ILE A 153 -8.08 -19.46 5.38
N VAL A 154 -7.11 -19.00 6.19
CA VAL A 154 -6.18 -19.89 6.90
C VAL A 154 -6.91 -20.76 7.91
N ILE A 155 -7.81 -20.18 8.70
CA ILE A 155 -8.62 -20.91 9.68
C ILE A 155 -9.50 -21.96 8.99
N LEU A 156 -10.23 -21.56 7.94
CA LEU A 156 -11.11 -22.46 7.19
C LEU A 156 -10.33 -23.64 6.60
N TYR A 157 -9.12 -23.41 6.09
CA TYR A 157 -8.24 -24.46 5.60
C TYR A 157 -7.90 -25.48 6.71
N TRP A 158 -7.42 -25.03 7.86
CA TRP A 158 -7.08 -25.92 8.97
C TRP A 158 -8.30 -26.68 9.50
N CYS A 159 -9.46 -26.03 9.59
CA CYS A 159 -10.72 -26.69 9.96
C CYS A 159 -11.08 -27.81 8.98
N GLN A 160 -11.03 -27.56 7.67
CA GLN A 160 -11.29 -28.58 6.64
C GLN A 160 -10.32 -29.74 6.77
N PHE A 161 -9.02 -29.45 6.89
CA PHE A 161 -7.99 -30.47 7.03
C PHE A 161 -8.20 -31.36 8.27
N ILE A 162 -8.45 -30.76 9.44
CA ILE A 162 -8.65 -31.50 10.70
C ILE A 162 -9.88 -32.41 10.60
N ILE A 163 -10.99 -31.92 10.06
CA ILE A 163 -12.21 -32.72 9.93
C ILE A 163 -11.99 -33.89 8.98
N VAL A 164 -11.38 -33.64 7.81
CA VAL A 164 -11.14 -34.71 6.85
C VAL A 164 -10.16 -35.74 7.42
N ALA A 165 -9.06 -35.30 8.04
CA ALA A 165 -8.04 -36.20 8.61
C ALA A 165 -8.55 -37.05 9.79
N LYS A 166 -9.52 -36.56 10.56
CA LYS A 166 -10.14 -37.30 11.68
C LYS A 166 -11.24 -38.26 11.23
N LYS A 167 -11.98 -37.91 10.19
CA LYS A 167 -13.24 -38.57 9.83
C LYS A 167 -13.15 -39.50 8.63
N PHE A 168 -12.18 -39.26 7.75
CA PHE A 168 -11.95 -40.06 6.57
C PHE A 168 -10.59 -40.74 6.66
N ASP A 169 -10.52 -41.98 6.18
CA ASP A 169 -9.28 -42.73 6.18
C ASP A 169 -8.36 -42.21 5.08
N MET A 170 -7.38 -41.41 5.49
CA MET A 170 -6.35 -40.83 4.62
C MET A 170 -5.02 -41.51 4.89
N THR A 171 -4.32 -41.89 3.82
CA THR A 171 -2.93 -42.36 3.87
C THR A 171 -2.04 -41.35 4.59
N PHE A 172 -1.10 -41.84 5.41
CA PHE A 172 -0.21 -41.01 6.22
C PHE A 172 0.61 -40.00 5.39
N GLU A 173 1.07 -40.39 4.20
CA GLU A 173 1.80 -39.50 3.27
C GLU A 173 0.97 -38.28 2.84
N LYS A 174 -0.29 -38.49 2.46
CA LYS A 174 -1.21 -37.40 2.11
C LYS A 174 -1.48 -36.48 3.29
N LYS A 175 -1.62 -37.03 4.52
CA LYS A 175 -1.79 -36.23 5.75
C LYS A 175 -0.58 -35.33 5.99
N ILE A 176 0.63 -35.85 5.86
CA ILE A 176 1.87 -35.07 6.00
C ILE A 176 1.94 -33.99 4.93
N GLY A 177 1.74 -34.34 3.66
CA GLY A 177 1.83 -33.38 2.54
C GLY A 177 0.86 -32.21 2.67
N LEU A 178 -0.40 -32.49 3.01
CA LEU A 178 -1.42 -31.46 3.27
C LEU A 178 -1.06 -30.59 4.49
N SER A 179 -0.56 -31.20 5.57
CA SER A 179 -0.13 -30.47 6.77
C SER A 179 1.02 -29.52 6.48
N VAL A 180 2.09 -29.99 5.81
CA VAL A 180 3.26 -29.19 5.43
C VAL A 180 2.86 -28.04 4.51
N THR A 181 2.03 -28.31 3.51
CA THR A 181 1.54 -27.27 2.58
C THR A 181 0.71 -26.22 3.31
N GLY A 182 -0.14 -26.64 4.25
CA GLY A 182 -0.94 -25.75 5.10
C GLY A 182 -0.11 -24.84 6.00
N LEU A 183 0.95 -25.40 6.58
CA LEU A 183 1.88 -24.67 7.43
C LEU A 183 2.66 -23.63 6.61
N LEU A 184 3.11 -23.99 5.40
CA LEU A 184 3.77 -23.05 4.48
C LEU A 184 2.86 -21.87 4.12
N ILE A 185 1.58 -22.12 3.79
CA ILE A 185 0.60 -21.07 3.51
C ILE A 185 0.39 -20.16 4.73
N SER A 186 0.36 -20.74 5.93
CA SER A 186 0.18 -20.00 7.17
C SER A 186 1.39 -19.09 7.45
N ILE A 187 2.62 -19.57 7.22
CA ILE A 187 3.84 -18.75 7.34
C ILE A 187 3.78 -17.56 6.36
N PHE A 188 3.43 -17.80 5.10
CA PHE A 188 3.29 -16.73 4.12
C PHE A 188 2.20 -15.72 4.53
N ALA A 189 1.04 -16.18 5.00
CA ALA A 189 -0.01 -15.30 5.47
C ALA A 189 0.44 -14.42 6.65
N VAL A 190 1.18 -14.97 7.61
CA VAL A 190 1.71 -14.22 8.77
C VAL A 190 2.72 -13.18 8.33
N ILE A 191 3.75 -13.57 7.57
CA ILE A 191 4.80 -12.63 7.10
C ILE A 191 4.18 -11.54 6.23
N GLY A 192 3.29 -11.92 5.32
CA GLY A 192 2.60 -10.99 4.43
C GLY A 192 1.75 -9.99 5.19
N THR A 193 1.05 -10.43 6.24
CA THR A 193 0.26 -9.55 7.11
C THR A 193 1.14 -8.58 7.89
N ILE A 194 2.27 -9.03 8.44
CA ILE A 194 3.22 -8.16 9.16
C ILE A 194 3.72 -7.04 8.24
N PHE A 195 4.09 -7.36 7.01
CA PHE A 195 4.52 -6.35 6.03
C PHE A 195 3.38 -5.43 5.61
N TYR A 196 2.17 -5.98 5.44
CA TYR A 196 1.00 -5.20 5.05
C TYR A 196 0.55 -4.19 6.13
N VAL A 197 0.80 -4.49 7.41
CA VAL A 197 0.41 -3.62 8.53
C VAL A 197 1.15 -2.26 8.56
N GLN A 198 2.22 -2.09 7.78
CA GLN A 198 2.87 -0.78 7.69
C GLN A 198 2.05 0.26 6.92
N GLY A 199 1.06 -0.16 6.12
CA GLY A 199 -0.01 0.69 5.59
C GLY A 199 0.37 1.70 4.49
N GLY A 200 1.63 2.11 4.37
CA GLY A 200 2.09 3.04 3.33
C GLY A 200 2.26 2.39 1.95
N TYR A 201 2.30 3.20 0.89
CA TYR A 201 2.66 2.74 -0.45
C TYR A 201 4.18 2.54 -0.57
N THR A 202 4.69 1.45 0.00
CA THR A 202 6.12 1.11 -0.02
C THR A 202 6.34 -0.23 -0.75
N ALA A 203 7.57 -0.46 -1.19
CA ALA A 203 7.94 -1.75 -1.76
C ALA A 203 7.67 -2.91 -0.79
N LEU A 204 7.84 -2.69 0.53
CA LEU A 204 7.57 -3.71 1.54
C LEU A 204 6.10 -4.07 1.62
N VAL A 205 5.20 -3.08 1.63
CA VAL A 205 3.75 -3.31 1.71
C VAL A 205 3.24 -3.99 0.43
N LYS A 206 3.74 -3.59 -0.75
CA LYS A 206 3.47 -4.27 -2.03
C LYS A 206 3.85 -5.74 -1.99
N THR A 207 5.06 -6.03 -1.50
CA THR A 207 5.54 -7.40 -1.30
C THR A 207 4.66 -8.15 -0.30
N GLY A 208 4.22 -7.52 0.77
CA GLY A 208 3.32 -8.12 1.76
C GLY A 208 2.02 -8.64 1.15
N ILE A 209 1.32 -7.83 0.36
CA ILE A 209 0.10 -8.27 -0.34
C ILE A 209 0.42 -9.33 -1.40
N GLY A 210 1.53 -9.18 -2.13
CA GLY A 210 1.95 -10.20 -3.11
C GLY A 210 2.20 -11.56 -2.47
N LEU A 211 2.81 -11.58 -1.29
CA LEU A 211 3.11 -12.77 -0.51
C LEU A 211 1.86 -13.41 0.11
N ILE A 212 0.75 -12.67 0.16
CA ILE A 212 -0.58 -13.17 0.51
C ILE A 212 -1.29 -13.75 -0.73
N VAL A 213 -1.37 -12.97 -1.81
CA VAL A 213 -2.21 -13.29 -2.98
C VAL A 213 -1.58 -14.38 -3.84
N VAL A 214 -0.26 -14.36 -4.06
CA VAL A 214 0.41 -15.32 -4.95
C VAL A 214 0.30 -16.75 -4.42
N PRO A 215 0.62 -17.04 -3.14
CA PRO A 215 0.46 -18.40 -2.60
C PRO A 215 -0.99 -18.89 -2.51
N ALA A 216 -1.99 -18.00 -2.65
CA ALA A 216 -3.39 -18.40 -2.66
C ALA A 216 -3.73 -19.38 -3.81
N ILE A 217 -2.90 -19.45 -4.87
CA ILE A 217 -3.05 -20.44 -5.94
C ILE A 217 -2.99 -21.87 -5.41
N ILE A 218 -2.19 -22.11 -4.37
CA ILE A 218 -1.98 -23.43 -3.76
C ILE A 218 -3.27 -23.91 -3.08
N VAL A 219 -4.10 -22.98 -2.61
CA VAL A 219 -5.37 -23.26 -1.92
C VAL A 219 -6.45 -23.82 -2.87
N VAL A 220 -6.30 -23.62 -4.19
CA VAL A 220 -7.21 -24.14 -5.22
C VAL A 220 -7.08 -25.67 -5.38
N PRO A 221 -5.91 -26.24 -5.74
CA PRO A 221 -5.74 -27.69 -5.83
C PRO A 221 -5.89 -28.38 -4.47
N LEU A 222 -5.60 -27.71 -3.36
CA LEU A 222 -5.82 -28.27 -2.02
C LEU A 222 -7.30 -28.63 -1.78
N LEU A 223 -8.25 -27.81 -2.25
CA LEU A 223 -9.67 -28.13 -2.14
C LEU A 223 -10.04 -29.36 -2.98
N TYR A 224 -9.44 -29.49 -4.17
CA TYR A 224 -9.60 -30.67 -5.01
C TYR A 224 -9.09 -31.94 -4.30
N PHE A 225 -7.88 -31.91 -3.72
CA PHE A 225 -7.32 -33.04 -2.99
C PHE A 225 -8.17 -33.45 -1.79
N LEU A 226 -8.69 -32.48 -1.03
CA LEU A 226 -9.61 -32.75 0.07
C LEU A 226 -10.88 -33.46 -0.41
N PHE A 227 -11.50 -33.01 -1.50
CA PHE A 227 -12.69 -33.68 -2.05
C PHE A 227 -12.40 -35.07 -2.60
N THR A 228 -11.28 -35.29 -3.29
CA THR A 228 -10.90 -36.65 -3.76
C THR A 228 -10.65 -37.64 -2.63
N SER A 229 -10.33 -37.16 -1.44
CA SER A 229 -10.15 -38.01 -0.26
C SER A 229 -11.47 -38.38 0.42
N VAL A 230 -12.57 -37.67 0.07
CA VAL A 230 -13.92 -37.89 0.61
C VAL A 230 -14.79 -38.66 -0.38
N PHE A 231 -14.60 -38.50 -1.69
CA PHE A 231 -15.44 -39.09 -2.73
C PHE A 231 -14.63 -39.90 -3.75
N GLU A 232 -15.08 -41.14 -4.03
CA GLU A 232 -14.55 -41.97 -5.13
C GLU A 232 -14.88 -41.39 -6.52
N LYS A 233 -16.05 -40.75 -6.67
CA LYS A 233 -16.44 -39.99 -7.86
C LYS A 233 -16.83 -38.57 -7.46
N GLN A 234 -16.24 -37.57 -8.10
CA GLN A 234 -16.51 -36.18 -7.73
C GLN A 234 -17.95 -35.78 -8.07
N PRO A 235 -18.73 -35.29 -7.10
CA PRO A 235 -20.05 -34.75 -7.40
C PRO A 235 -19.89 -33.48 -8.25
N LEU A 236 -20.83 -33.25 -9.18
CA LEU A 236 -20.88 -32.04 -10.03
C LEU A 236 -20.69 -30.76 -9.20
N PHE A 237 -21.28 -30.74 -8.00
CA PHE A 237 -21.17 -29.64 -7.05
C PHE A 237 -19.72 -29.32 -6.64
N ALA A 238 -18.87 -30.33 -6.39
CA ALA A 238 -17.47 -30.11 -6.04
C ALA A 238 -16.69 -29.50 -7.21
N VAL A 239 -16.99 -29.90 -8.44
CA VAL A 239 -16.40 -29.32 -9.66
C VAL A 239 -16.79 -27.84 -9.80
N ILE A 240 -18.07 -27.51 -9.56
CA ILE A 240 -18.56 -26.12 -9.57
C ILE A 240 -17.84 -25.27 -8.51
N LEU A 241 -17.68 -25.78 -7.28
CA LEU A 241 -16.95 -25.08 -6.22
C LEU A 241 -15.49 -24.85 -6.59
N LEU A 242 -14.83 -25.83 -7.20
CA LEU A 242 -13.44 -25.69 -7.65
C LEU A 242 -13.31 -24.60 -8.73
N ALA A 243 -14.21 -24.60 -9.72
CA ALA A 243 -14.24 -23.58 -10.76
C ALA A 243 -14.48 -22.17 -10.17
N LEU A 244 -15.41 -22.03 -9.22
CA LEU A 244 -15.68 -20.76 -8.55
C LEU A 244 -14.49 -20.28 -7.72
N LYS A 245 -13.76 -21.20 -7.06
CA LYS A 245 -12.55 -20.87 -6.32
C LYS A 245 -11.42 -20.40 -7.23
N ALA A 246 -11.24 -21.07 -8.37
CA ALA A 246 -10.27 -20.65 -9.38
C ALA A 246 -10.62 -19.26 -9.95
N LEU A 247 -11.90 -19.00 -10.23
CA LEU A 247 -12.37 -17.69 -10.65
C LEU A 247 -12.10 -16.61 -9.60
N GLY A 248 -12.39 -16.88 -8.32
CA GLY A 248 -12.08 -15.99 -7.21
C GLY A 248 -10.58 -15.66 -7.12
N TYR A 249 -9.72 -16.65 -7.35
CA TYR A 249 -8.27 -16.45 -7.42
C TYR A 249 -7.85 -15.55 -8.59
N VAL A 250 -8.37 -15.78 -9.80
CA VAL A 250 -8.07 -14.94 -10.97
C VAL A 250 -8.48 -13.48 -10.72
N ILE A 251 -9.66 -13.27 -10.12
CA ILE A 251 -10.16 -11.93 -9.75
C ILE A 251 -9.23 -11.28 -8.71
N ALA A 252 -8.79 -12.02 -7.69
CA ALA A 252 -7.89 -11.51 -6.67
C ALA A 252 -6.53 -11.10 -7.26
N VAL A 253 -5.94 -11.92 -8.13
CA VAL A 253 -4.66 -11.61 -8.80
C VAL A 253 -4.80 -10.42 -9.73
N ALA A 254 -5.87 -10.35 -10.53
CA ALA A 254 -6.14 -9.22 -11.40
C ALA A 254 -6.31 -7.92 -10.58
N GLY A 255 -7.09 -7.98 -9.49
CA GLY A 255 -7.25 -6.87 -8.55
C GLY A 255 -5.92 -6.43 -7.95
N PHE A 256 -5.07 -7.38 -7.53
CA PHE A 256 -3.73 -7.09 -7.02
C PHE A 256 -2.83 -6.41 -8.07
N ALA A 257 -2.77 -6.94 -9.29
CA ALA A 257 -1.96 -6.37 -10.38
C ALA A 257 -2.35 -4.92 -10.70
N LEU A 258 -3.66 -4.63 -10.71
CA LEU A 258 -4.19 -3.28 -10.87
C LEU A 258 -3.92 -2.37 -9.67
N CYS A 259 -3.81 -2.93 -8.45
CA CYS A 259 -3.47 -2.13 -7.27
C CYS A 259 -1.99 -1.78 -7.21
N VAL A 260 -1.08 -2.67 -7.61
CA VAL A 260 0.38 -2.47 -7.50
C VAL A 260 0.91 -1.35 -8.40
N THR A 261 0.23 -1.11 -9.52
CA THR A 261 0.60 -0.11 -10.54
C THR A 261 0.20 1.31 -10.13
N GLU A 262 -0.84 1.45 -9.31
CA GLU A 262 -1.38 2.74 -8.90
C GLU A 262 -1.09 3.05 -7.43
N CYS A 263 -0.83 4.32 -7.11
CA CYS A 263 -0.71 4.71 -5.71
C CYS A 263 -2.06 4.65 -4.98
N LEU A 264 -3.13 5.16 -5.58
CA LEU A 264 -4.46 5.10 -4.98
C LEU A 264 -5.18 3.90 -5.60
N PRO A 265 -5.41 2.81 -4.85
CA PRO A 265 -5.94 1.58 -5.40
C PRO A 265 -7.43 1.76 -5.68
N LYS A 266 -7.77 2.27 -6.86
CA LYS A 266 -9.15 2.38 -7.34
C LYS A 266 -9.84 1.02 -7.45
N TYR A 267 -9.05 -0.03 -7.64
CA TYR A 267 -9.50 -1.41 -7.82
C TYR A 267 -9.30 -2.28 -6.56
N GLY A 268 -9.08 -1.67 -5.38
CA GLY A 268 -8.93 -2.42 -4.13
C GLY A 268 -10.14 -3.31 -3.80
N ALA A 269 -11.35 -2.87 -4.15
CA ALA A 269 -12.57 -3.65 -4.02
C ALA A 269 -12.55 -4.95 -4.84
N VAL A 270 -11.88 -4.98 -6.00
CA VAL A 270 -11.78 -6.17 -6.86
C VAL A 270 -10.92 -7.23 -6.18
N LEU A 271 -9.78 -6.83 -5.59
CA LEU A 271 -8.94 -7.71 -4.79
C LEU A 271 -9.72 -8.32 -3.61
N ILE A 272 -10.44 -7.46 -2.87
CA ILE A 272 -11.27 -7.89 -1.72
C ILE A 272 -12.35 -8.87 -2.17
N ALA A 273 -13.04 -8.59 -3.27
CA ALA A 273 -14.08 -9.46 -3.81
C ALA A 273 -13.52 -10.84 -4.18
N GLY A 274 -12.37 -10.90 -4.86
CA GLY A 274 -11.71 -12.16 -5.21
C GLY A 274 -11.36 -12.99 -3.96
N LEU A 275 -10.76 -12.37 -2.95
CA LEU A 275 -10.43 -13.03 -1.68
C LEU A 275 -11.70 -13.48 -0.93
N ALA A 276 -12.76 -12.67 -0.94
CA ALA A 276 -14.04 -13.02 -0.32
C ALA A 276 -14.69 -14.23 -1.00
N ILE A 277 -14.65 -14.34 -2.33
CA ILE A 277 -15.13 -15.51 -3.07
C ILE A 277 -14.36 -16.76 -2.65
N ILE A 278 -13.03 -16.69 -2.58
CA ILE A 278 -12.19 -17.82 -2.15
C ILE A 278 -12.59 -18.27 -0.74
N SER A 279 -12.77 -17.33 0.18
CA SER A 279 -13.17 -17.62 1.56
C SER A 279 -14.59 -18.20 1.65
N ALA A 280 -15.54 -17.67 0.88
CA ALA A 280 -16.91 -18.15 0.85
C ALA A 280 -16.99 -19.60 0.32
N VAL A 281 -16.27 -19.90 -0.76
CA VAL A 281 -16.17 -21.27 -1.29
C VAL A 281 -15.56 -22.22 -0.27
N ALA A 282 -14.53 -21.79 0.46
CA ALA A 282 -13.95 -22.59 1.54
C ALA A 282 -14.95 -22.84 2.69
N ALA A 283 -15.73 -21.83 3.08
CA ALA A 283 -16.79 -22.01 4.09
C ALA A 283 -17.87 -22.99 3.62
N ILE A 284 -18.36 -22.87 2.39
CA ILE A 284 -19.35 -23.79 1.80
C ILE A 284 -18.80 -25.22 1.74
N GLY A 285 -17.54 -25.39 1.28
CA GLY A 285 -16.88 -26.69 1.25
C GLY A 285 -16.75 -27.32 2.64
N LEU A 286 -16.45 -26.52 3.67
CA LEU A 286 -16.38 -26.99 5.06
C LEU A 286 -17.75 -27.49 5.54
N ILE A 287 -18.82 -26.71 5.34
CA ILE A 287 -20.19 -27.09 5.70
C ILE A 287 -20.59 -28.41 5.03
N TYR A 288 -20.29 -28.55 3.74
CA TYR A 288 -20.61 -29.74 2.97
C TYR A 288 -19.89 -31.00 3.50
N ILE A 289 -18.59 -30.89 3.82
CA ILE A 289 -17.80 -31.97 4.43
C ILE A 289 -18.38 -32.36 5.80
N ILE A 290 -18.80 -31.38 6.60
CA ILE A 290 -19.42 -31.63 7.92
C ILE A 290 -20.71 -32.43 7.75
N ILE A 291 -21.63 -31.98 6.89
CA ILE A 291 -22.94 -32.61 6.67
C ILE A 291 -22.77 -34.06 6.22
N ILE A 292 -21.94 -34.30 5.19
CA ILE A 292 -21.74 -35.66 4.65
C ILE A 292 -21.06 -36.56 5.65
N GLY A 293 -20.04 -36.06 6.34
CA GLY A 293 -19.44 -36.82 7.41
C GLY A 293 -20.47 -37.21 8.47
N SER A 294 -21.39 -36.31 8.85
CA SER A 294 -22.36 -36.61 9.92
C SER A 294 -23.30 -37.74 9.49
N ASN A 295 -23.79 -37.72 8.25
CA ASN A 295 -24.65 -38.78 7.71
C ASN A 295 -23.95 -40.16 7.63
N LEU A 296 -22.63 -40.20 7.40
CA LEU A 296 -21.87 -41.46 7.34
C LEU A 296 -21.70 -42.12 8.73
N LYS A 297 -21.75 -41.34 9.82
CA LYS A 297 -21.56 -41.87 11.17
C LYS A 297 -22.75 -42.69 11.68
N ASP A 298 -23.93 -42.49 11.09
CA ASP A 298 -25.15 -43.24 11.43
C ASP A 298 -25.26 -44.59 10.71
N HIS A 299 -24.34 -44.93 9.80
CA HIS A 299 -24.37 -46.19 9.03
C HIS A 299 -23.15 -47.08 9.23
N GLN A 300 -22.25 -46.74 10.15
CA GLN A 300 -21.21 -47.67 10.56
C GLN A 300 -21.87 -48.76 11.43
N PRO A 301 -21.92 -50.04 10.98
CA PRO A 301 -22.37 -51.10 11.87
C PRO A 301 -21.43 -51.13 13.07
N PRO A 302 -21.92 -51.45 14.28
CA PRO A 302 -21.07 -51.54 15.46
C PRO A 302 -19.91 -52.47 15.11
N ARG A 303 -18.69 -52.01 15.43
CA ARG A 303 -17.47 -52.83 15.37
C ARG A 303 -17.84 -54.18 15.97
N LYS A 304 -17.95 -55.22 15.14
CA LYS A 304 -18.09 -56.59 15.60
C LYS A 304 -16.86 -56.88 16.46
N ALA A 305 -17.01 -56.81 17.77
CA ALA A 305 -16.28 -57.66 18.69
C ALA A 305 -16.99 -59.02 18.61
N VAL A 306 -16.56 -59.85 17.68
CA VAL A 306 -16.99 -61.25 17.51
C VAL A 306 -15.70 -61.99 17.22
N GLU A 307 -15.02 -62.42 18.28
CA GLU A 307 -15.00 -63.82 18.79
C GLU A 307 -13.71 -64.50 18.31
N GLU A 308 -12.64 -64.30 19.07
CA GLU A 308 -11.46 -65.15 18.98
C GLU A 308 -10.89 -65.36 20.39
N SER A 309 -11.58 -66.19 21.18
CA SER A 309 -11.01 -66.85 22.37
C SER A 309 -11.86 -68.02 22.91
N LEU A 310 -12.65 -68.70 22.07
CA LEU A 310 -13.47 -69.84 22.52
C LEU A 310 -13.32 -71.10 21.66
N ASN A 311 -12.12 -71.40 21.15
CA ASN A 311 -11.84 -72.70 20.51
C ASN A 311 -10.57 -73.43 20.99
N ASP A 312 -9.76 -72.85 21.89
CA ASP A 312 -8.54 -73.53 22.40
C ASP A 312 -8.74 -74.29 23.73
N ALA A 313 -9.97 -74.40 24.24
CA ALA A 313 -10.24 -75.05 25.54
C ALA A 313 -11.18 -76.27 25.47
N LYS A 314 -11.48 -76.82 24.27
CA LYS A 314 -12.42 -77.95 24.12
C LYS A 314 -11.91 -79.17 23.35
N GLY A 315 -10.60 -79.38 23.35
CA GLY A 315 -9.95 -80.66 23.02
C GLY A 315 -8.50 -80.52 23.44
N VAL A 316 -7.95 -81.25 24.40
CA VAL A 316 -7.99 -82.69 24.56
C VAL A 316 -7.78 -83.00 26.05
N MET A 317 -8.85 -83.41 26.71
CA MET A 317 -8.87 -84.20 27.95
C MET A 317 -10.01 -85.18 27.73
N LEU A 318 -9.68 -86.39 27.27
CA LEU A 318 -10.28 -87.68 27.63
C LEU A 318 -9.85 -88.76 26.61
N GLU A 319 -9.35 -89.86 27.19
CA GLU A 319 -8.94 -91.17 26.64
C GLU A 319 -7.58 -91.30 25.92
#